data_AF-A0AAV5KAG5-F1
#
_entry.id   AF-A0AAV5KAG5-F1
#
_cell.length_a   1.000
_cell.length_b   1.000
_cell.length_c   1.000
_cell.angle_alpha   90.00
_cell.angle_beta   90.00
_cell.angle_gamma   90.00
#
_symmetry.space_group_name_H-M   'P 1'
#
loop_
_entity.id
_entity.type
_entity.pdbx_description
1 polymer ?
#
loop_
_entity_poly.entity_id
_entity_poly.type
_entity_poly.pdbx_seq_one_letter_code
_entity_poly.pdbx_strand_id
1 'polypeptide(L)'
;MASKNYVQSSIPHFDGHHYNHWSMSMENFLKSKEYWIVVEAGVPKPVAGADDAQRAEIEKEKLKDLYAKNYLFQAIDRAILETIVNKSTAKTIWDSMKKKYQGNERARMMAIANKMRIHGENLKDVAIVENIL
;
A
#
# COMPACT_ATOMS: atom_id res chain seq x y z
N MET A 1 -29.67 23.59 6.37
CA MET A 1 -28.94 22.39 6.79
C MET A 1 -27.72 22.26 5.89
N ALA A 2 -26.51 22.45 6.42
CA ALA A 2 -25.29 22.31 5.62
C ALA A 2 -25.08 20.82 5.31
N SER A 3 -25.15 20.46 4.02
CA SER A 3 -24.69 19.16 3.54
C SER A 3 -23.20 19.04 3.88
N LYS A 4 -22.85 18.13 4.79
CA LYS A 4 -21.46 17.70 4.93
C LYS A 4 -21.07 17.10 3.58
N ASN A 5 -20.36 17.88 2.77
CA ASN A 5 -19.69 17.39 1.58
C ASN A 5 -18.58 16.45 2.07
N TYR A 6 -18.91 15.19 2.32
CA TYR A 6 -17.91 14.15 2.46
C TYR A 6 -17.22 14.06 1.11
N VAL A 7 -16.05 14.70 0.99
CA VAL A 7 -15.17 14.50 -0.16
C VAL A 7 -14.91 12.99 -0.20
N GLN A 8 -15.44 12.34 -1.23
CA GLN A 8 -15.19 10.93 -1.46
C GLN A 8 -13.68 10.77 -1.59
N SER A 9 -13.07 9.99 -0.68
CA SER A 9 -11.64 9.69 -0.75
C SER A 9 -11.33 9.11 -2.12
N SER A 10 -10.50 9.81 -2.89
CA SER A 10 -10.08 9.37 -4.21
C SER A 10 -9.16 8.16 -4.07
N ILE A 11 -9.21 7.26 -5.03
CA ILE A 11 -8.29 6.12 -5.07
C ILE A 11 -6.88 6.68 -5.27
N PRO A 12 -5.92 6.42 -4.38
CA PRO A 12 -4.57 6.95 -4.51
C PRO A 12 -3.86 6.28 -5.68
N HIS A 13 -3.39 7.10 -6.62
CA HIS A 13 -2.70 6.62 -7.82
C HIS A 13 -1.20 6.41 -7.56
N PHE A 14 -0.62 5.40 -8.20
CA PHE A 14 0.79 5.04 -8.14
C PHE A 14 1.37 4.90 -9.53
N ASP A 15 2.34 5.77 -9.80
CA ASP A 15 3.08 5.91 -11.06
C ASP A 15 4.51 5.33 -10.99
N GLY A 16 4.88 4.73 -9.84
CA GLY A 16 6.22 4.20 -9.60
C GLY A 16 7.09 5.05 -8.69
N HIS A 17 6.61 6.22 -8.26
CA HIS A 17 7.30 7.15 -7.36
C HIS A 17 6.59 7.26 -6.00
N HIS A 18 7.33 7.72 -4.98
CA HIS A 18 6.81 8.00 -3.64
C HIS A 18 6.00 6.84 -3.02
N TYR A 19 6.53 5.61 -3.13
CA TYR A 19 5.89 4.38 -2.68
C TYR A 19 5.48 4.43 -1.20
N ASN A 20 6.32 4.97 -0.31
CA ASN A 20 5.95 5.11 1.11
C ASN A 20 4.67 5.95 1.26
N HIS A 21 4.59 7.10 0.58
CA HIS A 21 3.39 7.95 0.63
C HIS A 21 2.18 7.23 0.04
N TRP A 22 2.31 6.65 -1.14
CA TRP A 22 1.21 5.92 -1.78
C TRP A 22 0.73 4.75 -0.91
N SER A 23 1.66 3.94 -0.36
CA SER A 23 1.31 2.78 0.45
C SER A 23 0.56 3.17 1.73
N MET A 24 0.95 4.24 2.42
CA MET A 24 0.21 4.75 3.58
C MET A 24 -1.21 5.20 3.19
N SER A 25 -1.33 5.94 2.07
CA SER A 25 -2.62 6.42 1.57
C SER A 25 -3.54 5.26 1.13
N MET A 26 -2.99 4.27 0.43
CA MET A 26 -3.73 3.11 -0.06
C MET A 26 -4.14 2.17 1.08
N GLU A 27 -3.29 1.97 2.08
CA GLU A 27 -3.62 1.23 3.30
C GLU A 27 -4.79 1.89 4.04
N ASN A 28 -4.73 3.21 4.27
CA ASN A 28 -5.81 3.95 4.90
C ASN A 28 -7.12 3.89 4.10
N PHE A 29 -7.03 4.02 2.78
CA PHE A 29 -8.16 3.89 1.88
C PHE A 29 -8.84 2.52 2.05
N LEU A 30 -8.08 1.42 2.00
CA LEU A 30 -8.62 0.07 2.15
C LEU A 30 -9.14 -0.23 3.56
N LYS A 31 -8.51 0.32 4.60
CA LYS A 31 -9.02 0.23 5.99
C LYS A 31 -10.38 0.92 6.13
N SER A 32 -10.56 2.10 5.52
CA SER A 32 -11.85 2.81 5.51
C SER A 32 -12.98 2.05 4.81
N LYS A 33 -12.63 1.06 3.98
CA LYS A 33 -13.55 0.17 3.26
C LYS A 33 -13.65 -1.23 3.88
N GLU A 34 -12.96 -1.48 5.00
CA GLU A 34 -12.90 -2.79 5.66
C GLU A 34 -12.26 -3.92 4.84
N TYR A 35 -11.50 -3.58 3.79
CA TYR A 35 -10.86 -4.55 2.89
C TYR A 35 -9.39 -4.81 3.22
N TRP A 36 -8.82 -4.10 4.20
CA TRP A 36 -7.41 -4.27 4.54
C TRP A 36 -7.05 -5.69 5.02
N ILE A 37 -7.96 -6.34 5.75
CA ILE A 37 -7.69 -7.65 6.37
C ILE A 37 -7.28 -8.72 5.35
N VAL A 38 -7.91 -8.75 4.18
CA VAL A 38 -7.59 -9.69 3.09
C VAL A 38 -6.29 -9.33 2.36
N VAL A 39 -5.85 -8.08 2.42
CA VAL A 39 -4.56 -7.66 1.87
C VAL A 39 -3.42 -8.06 2.81
N GLU A 40 -3.62 -7.87 4.12
CA GLU A 40 -2.63 -8.17 5.15
C GLU A 40 -2.48 -9.69 5.37
N ALA A 41 -3.58 -10.35 5.75
CA ALA A 41 -3.60 -11.76 6.14
C ALA A 41 -3.85 -12.71 4.95
N GLY A 42 -4.49 -12.22 3.88
CA GLY A 42 -4.96 -13.06 2.78
C GLY A 42 -6.34 -13.66 3.05
N VAL A 43 -6.96 -14.21 2.00
CA VAL A 43 -8.22 -14.95 2.14
C VAL A 43 -7.94 -16.30 2.81
N PRO A 44 -8.69 -16.67 3.88
CA PRO A 44 -8.57 -17.97 4.51
C PRO A 44 -8.80 -19.10 3.51
N LYS A 45 -8.01 -20.17 3.61
CA LYS A 45 -8.23 -21.37 2.79
C LYS A 45 -9.48 -22.10 3.28
N PRO A 46 -10.30 -22.69 2.39
CA PRO A 46 -11.42 -23.53 2.79
C PRO A 46 -10.95 -24.69 3.67
N VAL A 47 -11.63 -24.89 4.80
CA VAL A 47 -11.42 -26.03 5.69
C VAL A 47 -12.27 -27.21 5.20
N ALA A 48 -11.68 -28.41 5.13
CA ALA A 48 -12.43 -29.61 4.80
C ALA A 48 -13.46 -29.91 5.90
N GLY A 49 -14.72 -30.10 5.50
CA GLY A 49 -15.82 -30.29 6.45
C GLY A 49 -16.39 -29.01 7.06
N ALA A 50 -16.05 -27.84 6.51
CA ALA A 50 -16.62 -26.57 6.95
C ALA A 50 -18.15 -26.58 6.88
N ASP A 51 -18.78 -26.09 7.96
CA ASP A 51 -20.21 -25.86 8.01
C ASP A 51 -20.63 -24.69 7.12
N ASP A 52 -21.94 -24.49 6.97
CA ASP A 52 -22.47 -23.45 6.09
C ASP A 52 -22.11 -22.04 6.55
N ALA A 53 -21.97 -21.81 7.86
CA ALA A 53 -21.59 -20.51 8.41
C ALA A 53 -20.13 -20.17 8.10
N GLN A 54 -19.23 -21.14 8.23
CA GLN A 54 -17.82 -21.01 7.89
C GLN A 54 -17.63 -20.79 6.38
N ARG A 55 -18.38 -21.51 5.54
CA ARG A 55 -18.37 -21.30 4.08
C ARG A 55 -18.83 -19.90 3.71
N ALA A 56 -19.92 -19.42 4.31
CA ALA A 56 -20.44 -18.08 4.08
C ALA A 56 -19.41 -16.99 4.45
N GLU A 57 -18.70 -17.14 5.58
CA GLU A 57 -17.66 -16.18 5.96
C GLU A 57 -16.46 -16.20 4.98
N ILE A 58 -16.05 -17.37 4.51
CA ILE A 58 -14.98 -17.46 3.48
C ILE A 58 -15.41 -16.76 2.18
N GLU A 59 -16.66 -16.92 1.74
CA GLU A 59 -17.16 -16.23 0.54
C GLU A 59 -17.21 -14.72 0.72
N LYS A 60 -17.55 -14.23 1.91
CA LYS A 60 -17.47 -12.81 2.24
C LYS A 60 -16.04 -12.28 2.18
N GLU A 61 -15.06 -13.02 2.70
CA GLU A 61 -13.63 -12.64 2.60
C GLU A 61 -13.13 -12.70 1.15
N LYS A 62 -13.55 -13.70 0.34
CA LYS A 62 -13.26 -13.72 -1.11
C LYS A 62 -13.82 -12.49 -1.81
N LEU A 63 -15.04 -12.07 -1.45
CA LEU A 63 -15.65 -10.88 -2.02
C LEU A 63 -14.87 -9.61 -1.65
N LYS A 64 -14.41 -9.48 -0.40
CA LYS A 64 -13.52 -8.38 0.01
C LYS A 64 -12.20 -8.39 -0.78
N ASP A 65 -11.60 -9.57 -1.03
CA ASP A 65 -10.37 -9.69 -1.83
C ASP A 65 -10.59 -9.21 -3.27
N LEU A 66 -11.73 -9.55 -3.87
CA LEU A 66 -12.10 -9.04 -5.20
C LEU A 66 -12.20 -7.51 -5.21
N TYR A 67 -12.84 -6.90 -4.21
CA TYR A 67 -12.92 -5.44 -4.11
C TYR A 67 -11.55 -4.79 -3.90
N ALA A 68 -10.75 -5.30 -2.96
CA ALA A 68 -9.39 -4.81 -2.71
C ALA A 68 -8.53 -4.89 -3.98
N LYS A 69 -8.60 -6.01 -4.71
CA LYS A 69 -7.89 -6.21 -5.97
C LYS A 69 -8.31 -5.20 -7.03
N ASN A 70 -9.62 -4.95 -7.18
CA ASN A 70 -10.14 -3.97 -8.14
C ASN A 70 -9.65 -2.55 -7.82
N TYR A 71 -9.53 -2.20 -6.53
CA TYR A 71 -8.95 -0.92 -6.15
C TYR A 71 -7.45 -0.85 -6.43
N LEU A 72 -6.69 -1.91 -6.16
CA LEU A 72 -5.27 -1.95 -6.50
C LEU A 72 -5.02 -1.86 -8.01
N PHE A 73 -5.88 -2.46 -8.83
CA PHE A 73 -5.79 -2.33 -10.30
C PHE A 73 -6.10 -0.91 -10.80
N GLN A 74 -6.97 -0.16 -10.13
CA GLN A 74 -7.21 1.25 -10.46
C GLN A 74 -6.12 2.17 -9.90
N ALA A 75 -5.56 1.82 -8.76
CA ALA A 75 -4.52 2.59 -8.09
C ALA A 75 -3.17 2.51 -8.80
N ILE A 76 -2.83 1.36 -9.39
CA ILE A 76 -1.47 1.11 -9.91
C ILE A 76 -1.44 1.29 -11.42
N ASP A 77 -0.44 2.03 -11.91
CA ASP A 77 -0.21 2.19 -13.34
C ASP A 77 -0.10 0.86 -14.10
N ARG A 78 -0.68 0.84 -15.30
CA ARG A 78 -0.75 -0.37 -16.14
C ARG A 78 0.62 -1.00 -16.39
N ALA A 79 1.62 -0.18 -16.73
CA ALA A 79 2.98 -0.66 -16.98
C ALA A 79 3.58 -1.34 -15.74
N ILE A 80 3.25 -0.86 -14.54
CA ILE A 80 3.71 -1.46 -13.28
C ILE A 80 2.95 -2.76 -13.01
N LEU A 81 1.63 -2.76 -13.18
CA LEU A 81 0.80 -3.96 -13.06
C LEU A 81 1.32 -5.08 -13.96
N GLU A 82 1.66 -4.79 -15.21
CA GLU A 82 2.19 -5.77 -16.16
C GLU A 82 3.47 -6.45 -15.65
N THR A 83 4.27 -5.79 -14.81
CA THR A 83 5.48 -6.40 -14.19
C THR A 83 5.20 -7.37 -13.04
N ILE A 84 3.99 -7.38 -12.47
CA ILE A 84 3.65 -8.25 -11.34
C ILE A 84 3.31 -9.65 -11.86
N VAL A 85 4.07 -10.68 -11.51
CA VAL A 85 3.80 -12.04 -12.04
C VAL A 85 2.49 -12.62 -11.51
N ASN A 86 2.29 -12.60 -10.19
CA ASN A 86 1.10 -13.14 -9.55
C ASN A 86 0.14 -12.03 -9.10
N LYS A 87 -1.08 -12.05 -9.63
CA LYS A 87 -2.16 -11.10 -9.31
C LYS A 87 -3.44 -11.82 -8.85
N SER A 88 -3.32 -13.05 -8.35
CA SER A 88 -4.48 -13.88 -8.00
C SER A 88 -5.31 -13.25 -6.88
N THR A 89 -4.63 -12.65 -5.88
CA THR A 89 -5.24 -12.02 -4.71
C THR A 89 -4.71 -10.61 -4.49
N ALA A 90 -5.46 -9.79 -3.76
CA ALA A 90 -5.03 -8.44 -3.39
C ALA A 90 -3.73 -8.47 -2.59
N LYS A 91 -3.57 -9.46 -1.69
CA LYS A 91 -2.33 -9.74 -0.96
C LYS A 91 -1.14 -9.96 -1.88
N THR A 92 -1.26 -10.83 -2.90
CA THR A 92 -0.14 -11.11 -3.81
C THR A 92 0.32 -9.88 -4.60
N ILE A 93 -0.62 -9.00 -4.95
CA ILE A 93 -0.32 -7.72 -5.62
C ILE A 93 0.41 -6.80 -4.64
N TRP A 94 -0.14 -6.60 -3.44
CA TRP A 94 0.44 -5.75 -2.40
C TRP A 94 1.85 -6.17 -2.01
N ASP A 95 2.05 -7.46 -1.73
CA ASP A 95 3.35 -8.01 -1.34
C ASP A 95 4.39 -7.86 -2.48
N SER A 96 3.97 -8.01 -3.74
CA SER A 96 4.83 -7.77 -4.91
C SER A 96 5.26 -6.31 -5.02
N MET A 97 4.33 -5.38 -4.80
CA MET A 97 4.62 -3.94 -4.80
C MET A 97 5.58 -3.57 -3.66
N LYS A 98 5.31 -4.07 -2.45
CA LYS A 98 6.17 -3.89 -1.28
C LYS A 98 7.57 -4.39 -1.53
N LYS A 99 7.71 -5.61 -2.06
CA LYS A 99 9.02 -6.20 -2.39
C LYS A 99 9.80 -5.35 -3.41
N LYS A 100 9.14 -4.82 -4.43
CA LYS A 100 9.79 -4.07 -5.52
C LYS A 100 10.19 -2.64 -5.11
N TYR A 101 9.36 -1.96 -4.33
CA TYR A 101 9.51 -0.52 -4.12
C TYR A 101 9.98 -0.12 -2.72
N GLN A 102 9.69 -0.90 -1.67
CA GLN A 102 10.05 -0.54 -0.29
C GLN A 102 11.57 -0.44 -0.07
N GLY A 103 12.35 -1.34 -0.70
CA GLY A 103 13.82 -1.29 -0.62
C GLY A 103 14.45 -0.22 -1.51
N ASN A 104 13.78 0.14 -2.61
CA ASN A 104 14.29 1.07 -3.60
C ASN A 104 14.28 2.52 -3.07
N GLU A 105 13.28 2.90 -2.27
CA GLU A 105 13.23 4.25 -1.69
C GLU A 105 14.31 4.49 -0.64
N ARG A 106 14.59 3.51 0.23
CA ARG A 106 15.70 3.63 1.19
C ARG A 106 17.04 3.77 0.47
N ALA A 107 17.27 2.97 -0.58
CA ALA A 107 18.47 3.07 -1.39
C ALA A 107 18.58 4.44 -2.11
N ARG A 108 17.47 4.98 -2.62
CA ARG A 108 17.43 6.33 -3.21
C ARG A 108 17.72 7.43 -2.20
N MET A 109 17.11 7.39 -1.01
CA MET A 109 17.40 8.37 0.05
C MET A 109 18.86 8.32 0.47
N MET A 110 19.44 7.12 0.62
CA MET A 110 20.86 6.96 0.91
C MET A 110 21.75 7.49 -0.22
N ALA A 111 21.37 7.28 -1.48
CA ALA A 111 22.09 7.83 -2.63
C ALA A 111 22.02 9.36 -2.67
N ILE A 112 20.88 9.96 -2.35
CA ILE A 112 20.72 11.42 -2.22
C ILE A 112 21.57 11.95 -1.07
N ALA A 113 21.48 11.35 0.12
CA ALA A 113 22.29 11.72 1.27
C ALA A 113 23.80 11.61 0.99
N ASN A 114 24.22 10.55 0.31
CA ASN A 114 25.63 10.38 -0.07
C ASN A 114 26.05 11.39 -1.15
N LYS A 115 25.19 11.72 -2.12
CA LYS A 115 25.46 12.79 -3.10
C LYS A 115 25.57 14.15 -2.43
N MET A 116 24.69 14.48 -1.48
CA MET A 116 24.74 15.69 -0.66
C MET A 116 26.05 15.76 0.14
N ARG A 117 26.47 14.64 0.75
CA ARG A 117 27.74 14.53 1.47
C ARG A 117 28.98 14.70 0.57
N ILE A 118 28.92 14.19 -0.66
CA ILE A 118 30.05 14.25 -1.62
C ILE A 118 30.15 15.63 -2.31
N HIS A 119 29.01 16.32 -2.52
CA HIS A 119 28.98 17.59 -3.28
C HIS A 119 28.98 18.85 -2.40
N GLY A 120 29.01 18.71 -1.06
CA GLY A 120 29.46 19.78 -0.16
C GLY A 120 28.73 21.13 -0.30
N GLU A 121 27.41 21.15 -0.53
CA GLU A 121 26.66 22.39 -0.36
C GLU A 121 26.42 22.66 1.13
N ASN A 122 27.04 23.76 1.59
CA ASN A 122 26.81 24.42 2.87
C ASN A 122 25.31 24.54 3.18
N LEU A 123 24.82 23.75 4.13
CA LEU A 123 23.77 24.18 5.03
C LEU A 123 24.41 24.40 6.39
N LYS A 124 25.09 25.56 6.53
CA LYS A 124 25.05 26.23 7.82
C LYS A 124 23.57 26.48 8.11
N ASP A 125 23.14 26.07 9.30
CA ASP A 125 21.79 26.20 9.84
C ASP A 125 20.85 25.01 9.62
N VAL A 126 21.21 23.85 10.19
CA VAL A 126 20.25 23.10 11.03
C VAL A 126 20.97 22.65 12.30
N ALA A 127 21.38 23.63 13.10
CA ALA A 127 21.70 23.40 14.50
C ALA A 127 20.38 23.38 15.29
N ILE A 128 19.69 22.24 15.32
CA ILE A 128 18.96 21.80 16.52
C ILE A 128 19.23 20.31 16.66
N VAL A 129 20.35 20.06 17.32
CA VAL A 129 20.72 18.78 17.92
C VAL A 129 19.62 18.39 18.90
N GLU A 130 19.06 17.20 18.73
CA GLU A 130 18.28 16.52 19.75
C GLU A 130 19.15 16.36 21.00
N ASN A 131 18.96 17.26 21.96
CA ASN A 131 19.24 17.02 23.37
C ASN A 131 17.88 17.03 24.05
N ILE A 132 17.25 15.85 24.15
CA ILE A 132 16.18 15.61 25.11
C ILE A 132 16.68 14.47 26.01
N LEU A 133 16.96 14.89 27.24
CA LEU A 133 17.04 14.05 28.44
C LEU A 133 15.75 13.24 28.63
#